data_AF-A0A6G7PTY7-F1
#
_entry.id   AF-A0A6G7PTY7-F1
#
_cell.length_a   1.000
_cell.length_b   1.000
_cell.length_c   1.000
_cell.angle_alpha   90.00
_cell.angle_beta   90.00
_cell.angle_gamma   90.00
#
_symmetry.space_group_name_H-M   'P 1'
#
loop_
_entity.id
_entity.type
_entity.pdbx_description
1 polymer ?
#
loop_
_entity_poly.entity_id
_entity_poly.type
_entity_poly.pdbx_seq_one_letter_code
_entity_poly.pdbx_strand_id
1 'polypeptide(L)'
;MKIIDLYQKLGQTNPLEQSRQAQETAQTQKAQEAQSQPPQGDRVDLSQTSKDLKKVQAVLENTPDVRADKVRAIKEQIETGTYQVDSKKVAQAMLTDLLKDLG
;
A
#
# COMPACT_ATOMS: atom_id res chain seq x y z
N MET A 1 13.72 -12.35 -40.41
CA MET A 1 14.87 -11.59 -39.87
C MET A 1 15.72 -11.14 -41.05
N LYS A 2 15.78 -9.84 -41.36
CA LYS A 2 16.69 -9.26 -42.37
C LYS A 2 17.51 -8.19 -41.68
N ILE A 3 18.59 -8.66 -41.07
CA ILE A 3 19.74 -7.85 -40.64
C ILE A 3 20.51 -7.54 -41.94
N ILE A 4 21.27 -6.43 -41.98
CA ILE A 4 22.16 -5.99 -43.08
C ILE A 4 21.32 -5.18 -44.09
N ASP A 5 21.27 -3.84 -44.13
CA ASP A 5 22.22 -2.75 -43.88
C ASP A 5 21.38 -1.47 -43.68
N LEU A 6 21.46 -0.63 -42.64
CA LEU A 6 22.59 0.08 -42.03
C LEU A 6 23.67 0.53 -43.03
N TYR A 7 23.52 1.79 -43.47
CA TYR A 7 24.50 2.67 -44.13
C TYR A 7 24.74 2.50 -45.64
N GLN A 8 24.10 3.36 -46.44
CA GLN A 8 24.88 4.18 -47.37
C GLN A 8 24.14 5.45 -47.80
N LYS A 9 24.42 6.51 -47.05
CA LYS A 9 24.50 7.89 -47.52
C LYS A 9 24.89 7.95 -49.00
N LEU A 10 24.08 8.60 -49.84
CA LEU A 10 24.52 9.48 -50.93
C LEU A 10 23.31 10.02 -51.71
N GLY A 11 23.18 11.35 -51.74
CA GLY A 11 22.69 12.02 -52.93
C GLY A 11 21.24 12.50 -52.92
N GLN A 12 21.15 13.83 -52.84
CA GLN A 12 20.29 14.69 -53.65
C GLN A 12 19.10 15.37 -52.93
N THR A 13 19.26 16.69 -52.94
CA THR A 13 18.42 17.79 -52.51
C THR A 13 17.17 17.96 -53.36
N ASN A 14 16.03 18.33 -52.76
CA ASN A 14 15.00 19.16 -53.40
C ASN A 14 14.20 19.93 -52.32
N PRO A 15 14.29 21.27 -52.20
CA PRO A 15 13.66 22.03 -51.11
C PRO A 15 12.16 22.38 -51.27
N LEU A 16 11.44 21.81 -52.24
CA LEU A 16 10.08 22.29 -52.59
C LEU A 16 8.92 21.47 -51.97
N GLU A 17 9.21 20.43 -51.20
CA GLU A 17 8.21 19.63 -50.47
C GLU A 17 8.01 20.07 -49.01
N GLN A 18 8.82 21.00 -48.50
CA GLN A 18 8.81 21.41 -47.09
C GLN A 18 7.72 22.41 -46.71
N SER A 19 7.14 23.14 -47.66
CA SER A 19 6.12 24.16 -47.37
C SER A 19 4.68 23.64 -47.33
N ARG A 20 4.39 22.46 -47.93
CA ARG A 20 3.04 21.86 -47.86
C ARG A 20 2.83 20.98 -46.63
N GLN A 21 3.90 20.33 -46.15
CA GLN A 21 3.83 19.48 -44.95
C GLN A 21 3.69 20.28 -43.64
N ALA A 22 4.13 21.54 -43.61
CA ALA A 22 4.03 22.39 -42.42
C ALA A 22 2.59 22.80 -42.05
N GLN A 23 1.65 22.79 -43.01
CA GLN A 23 0.25 23.15 -42.77
C GLN A 23 -0.61 21.95 -42.33
N GLU A 24 -0.25 20.71 -42.69
CA GLU A 24 -0.93 19.50 -42.18
C GLU A 24 -0.44 19.08 -40.78
N THR A 25 0.81 19.40 -40.41
CA THR A 25 1.33 19.09 -39.06
C THR A 25 0.77 19.97 -37.94
N ALA A 26 0.24 21.16 -38.27
CA ALA A 26 -0.33 22.07 -37.26
C ALA A 26 -1.73 21.64 -36.77
N GLN A 27 -2.48 20.86 -37.57
CA GLN A 27 -3.78 20.32 -37.14
C GLN A 27 -3.64 18.99 -36.38
N THR A 28 -2.59 18.21 -36.64
CA THR A 28 -2.37 16.92 -35.94
C THR A 28 -1.71 17.10 -34.57
N GLN A 29 -0.88 18.13 -34.37
CA GLN A 29 -0.24 18.39 -33.07
C GLN A 29 -1.23 18.82 -31.97
N LYS A 30 -2.34 19.48 -32.33
CA LYS A 30 -3.39 19.84 -31.36
C LYS A 30 -4.25 18.65 -30.92
N ALA A 31 -4.18 17.52 -31.65
CA ALA A 31 -4.87 16.28 -31.30
C ALA A 31 -3.97 15.31 -30.48
N GLN A 32 -2.64 15.43 -30.58
CA GLN A 32 -1.70 14.57 -29.85
C GLN A 32 -1.37 15.06 -28.43
N GLU A 33 -1.53 16.35 -28.12
CA GLU A 33 -1.40 16.85 -26.74
C GLU A 33 -2.60 16.46 -25.84
N ALA A 34 -3.75 16.11 -26.44
CA ALA A 34 -4.93 15.63 -25.70
C ALA A 34 -4.87 14.13 -25.33
N GLN A 35 -3.91 13.37 -25.89
CA GLN A 35 -3.79 11.92 -25.67
C GLN A 35 -2.70 11.53 -24.65
N SER A 36 -2.02 12.51 -24.06
CA SER A 36 -0.95 12.30 -23.08
C SER A 36 -1.39 12.62 -21.64
N GLN A 37 -2.69 12.74 -21.38
CA GLN A 37 -3.17 12.72 -20.00
C GLN A 37 -3.36 11.25 -19.61
N PRO A 38 -2.59 10.71 -18.64
CA PRO A 38 -2.98 9.45 -18.02
C PRO A 38 -4.43 9.61 -17.57
N PRO A 39 -5.29 8.58 -17.70
CA PRO A 39 -6.65 8.67 -17.18
C PRO A 39 -6.52 9.19 -15.76
N GLN A 40 -7.19 10.32 -15.48
CA GLN A 40 -7.23 10.90 -14.15
C GLN A 40 -7.92 9.87 -13.26
N GLY A 41 -7.12 8.92 -12.79
CA GLY A 41 -7.53 7.85 -11.92
C GLY A 41 -8.05 8.52 -10.67
N ASP A 42 -9.27 8.16 -10.30
CA ASP A 42 -9.95 8.68 -9.15
C ASP A 42 -9.00 8.63 -7.95
N ARG A 43 -8.53 9.81 -7.49
CA ARG A 43 -7.51 9.90 -6.45
C ARG A 43 -8.21 9.72 -5.12
N VAL A 44 -8.23 8.49 -4.63
CA VAL A 44 -8.75 8.16 -3.31
C VAL A 44 -7.78 8.61 -2.22
N ASP A 45 -7.90 9.86 -1.77
CA ASP A 45 -7.19 10.32 -0.57
C ASP A 45 -7.87 9.70 0.67
N LEU A 46 -7.35 8.55 1.12
CA LEU A 46 -7.80 7.95 2.39
C LEU A 46 -7.61 8.97 3.51
N SER A 47 -8.72 9.26 4.19
CA SER A 47 -8.70 10.08 5.40
C SER A 47 -7.67 9.55 6.40
N GLN A 48 -7.11 10.44 7.21
CA GLN A 48 -6.14 10.07 8.25
C GLN A 48 -6.69 8.95 9.16
N THR A 49 -7.97 9.06 9.54
CA THR A 49 -8.70 8.05 10.31
C THR A 49 -8.70 6.68 9.63
N SER A 50 -8.94 6.62 8.31
CA SER A 50 -8.96 5.36 7.57
C SER A 50 -7.58 4.69 7.50
N LYS A 51 -6.50 5.47 7.45
CA LYS A 51 -5.12 4.94 7.49
C LYS A 51 -4.81 4.38 8.87
N ASP A 52 -5.26 5.06 9.92
CA ASP A 52 -4.98 4.62 11.29
C ASP A 52 -5.80 3.38 11.66
N LEU A 53 -7.05 3.26 11.21
CA LEU A 53 -7.83 2.02 11.35
C LEU A 53 -7.17 0.84 10.63
N LYS A 54 -6.65 1.02 9.41
CA LYS A 54 -5.90 -0.03 8.70
C LYS A 54 -4.64 -0.47 9.44
N LYS A 55 -3.92 0.47 10.07
CA LYS A 55 -2.76 0.13 10.91
C LYS A 55 -3.17 -0.67 12.13
N VAL A 56 -4.24 -0.27 12.83
CA VAL A 56 -4.76 -1.00 13.99
C VAL A 56 -5.19 -2.41 13.57
N GLN A 57 -5.91 -2.56 12.47
CA GLN A 57 -6.31 -3.86 11.94
C GLN A 57 -5.09 -4.72 11.60
N ALA A 58 -4.10 -4.17 10.90
CA ALA A 58 -2.86 -4.89 10.60
C ALA A 58 -2.13 -5.33 11.88
N VAL A 59 -2.10 -4.51 12.93
CA VAL A 59 -1.48 -4.89 14.22
C VAL A 59 -2.27 -6.02 14.90
N LEU A 60 -3.60 -5.99 14.86
CA LEU A 60 -4.44 -7.05 15.42
C LEU A 60 -4.21 -8.38 14.69
N GLU A 61 -4.18 -8.37 13.36
CA GLU A 61 -3.92 -9.57 12.53
C GLU A 61 -2.53 -10.17 12.78
N ASN A 62 -1.53 -9.33 13.07
CA ASN A 62 -0.16 -9.77 13.36
C ASN A 62 0.07 -10.09 14.85
N THR A 63 -0.92 -9.85 15.72
CA THR A 63 -0.78 -10.16 17.14
C THR A 63 -1.17 -11.63 17.35
N PRO A 64 -0.27 -12.48 17.89
CA PRO A 64 -0.62 -13.87 18.14
C PRO A 64 -1.69 -13.97 19.23
N ASP A 65 -2.69 -14.83 19.01
CA ASP A 65 -3.73 -15.15 20.01
C ASP A 65 -3.14 -15.60 21.35
N VAL A 66 -2.02 -16.31 21.29
CA VAL A 66 -1.33 -16.83 22.48
C VAL A 66 0.03 -16.17 22.65
N ARG A 67 0.20 -15.51 23.80
CA ARG A 67 1.50 -14.95 24.24
C ARG A 67 2.35 -16.03 24.90
N ALA A 68 2.95 -16.91 24.09
CA ALA A 68 3.69 -18.09 24.53
C ALA A 68 4.73 -17.79 25.64
N ASP A 69 5.47 -16.67 25.53
CA ASP A 69 6.47 -16.30 26.53
C ASP A 69 5.88 -16.00 27.90
N LYS A 70 4.72 -15.34 27.96
CA LYS A 70 4.03 -15.06 29.23
C LYS A 70 3.50 -16.35 29.86
N VAL A 71 2.98 -17.26 29.04
CA VAL A 71 2.50 -18.56 29.50
C VAL A 71 3.66 -19.36 30.08
N ARG A 72 4.81 -19.42 29.40
CA ARG A 72 6.01 -20.11 29.88
C ARG A 72 6.50 -19.54 31.21
N ALA A 73 6.65 -18.22 31.32
CA ALA A 73 7.10 -17.57 32.55
C ALA A 73 6.17 -17.84 33.74
N ILE A 74 4.85 -17.81 33.54
CA ILE A 74 3.88 -18.12 34.62
C ILE A 74 3.94 -19.60 34.98
N LYS A 75 4.07 -20.50 34.01
CA LYS A 75 4.22 -21.95 34.27
C LYS A 75 5.43 -22.23 35.14
N GLU A 76 6.59 -21.65 34.82
CA GLU A 76 7.82 -21.79 35.61
C GLU A 76 7.62 -21.26 37.05
N GLN A 77 6.92 -20.14 37.23
CA GLN A 77 6.62 -19.60 38.57
C GLN A 77 5.70 -20.52 39.38
N ILE A 78 4.75 -21.19 38.71
CA ILE A 78 3.87 -22.16 39.36
C ILE A 78 4.66 -23.40 39.76
N GLU A 79 5.50 -23.94 38.87
CA GLU A 79 6.33 -25.13 39.12
C GLU A 79 7.33 -24.91 40.26
N THR A 80 7.94 -23.72 40.31
CA THR A 80 8.86 -23.32 41.39
C THR A 80 8.16 -22.89 42.67
N GLY A 81 6.82 -22.84 42.70
CA GLY A 81 6.04 -22.41 43.86
C GLY A 81 6.16 -20.91 44.19
N THR A 82 6.73 -20.11 43.29
CA THR A 82 6.93 -18.66 43.48
C THR A 82 5.74 -17.82 42.99
N TYR A 83 4.79 -18.44 42.29
CA TYR A 83 3.57 -17.77 41.86
C TYR A 83 2.62 -17.49 43.03
N GLN A 84 2.41 -16.22 43.34
CA GLN A 84 1.48 -15.78 44.37
C GLN A 84 0.17 -15.28 43.75
N VAL A 85 -0.94 -15.87 44.18
CA VAL A 85 -2.29 -15.45 43.76
C VAL A 85 -2.71 -14.23 44.57
N ASP A 86 -2.94 -13.11 43.90
CA ASP A 86 -3.47 -11.90 44.52
C ASP A 86 -5.01 -11.91 44.45
N SER A 87 -5.66 -12.16 45.59
CA SER A 87 -7.11 -12.24 45.68
C SER A 87 -7.82 -10.93 45.27
N LYS A 88 -7.19 -9.77 45.46
CA LYS A 88 -7.78 -8.48 45.05
C LYS A 88 -7.82 -8.38 43.53
N LYS A 89 -6.74 -8.77 42.85
CA LYS A 89 -6.70 -8.81 41.38
C LYS A 89 -7.72 -9.78 40.81
N VAL A 90 -7.93 -10.94 41.45
CA VAL A 90 -8.94 -11.91 41.03
C VAL A 90 -10.35 -11.30 41.13
N ALA A 91 -10.71 -10.73 42.28
CA ALA A 91 -12.02 -10.10 42.46
C ALA A 91 -12.25 -8.92 41.49
N GLN A 92 -11.22 -8.10 41.27
CA GLN A 92 -11.27 -7.01 40.29
C GLN A 92 -11.50 -7.53 38.86
N ALA A 93 -10.81 -8.60 38.47
CA ALA A 93 -10.97 -9.21 37.14
C ALA A 93 -12.39 -9.75 36.96
N MET A 94 -12.94 -10.45 37.97
CA MET A 94 -14.33 -10.93 37.95
C MET A 94 -15.34 -9.80 37.80
N LEU A 95 -15.19 -8.71 38.56
CA LEU A 95 -16.08 -7.56 38.45
C LEU A 95 -15.96 -6.86 37.09
N THR A 96 -14.74 -6.74 36.58
CA THR A 96 -14.48 -6.16 35.25
C THR A 96 -15.14 -6.97 34.14
N ASP A 97 -15.12 -8.29 34.26
CA ASP A 97 -15.75 -9.21 33.31
C ASP A 97 -17.28 -9.04 33.34
N LEU A 98 -17.88 -9.10 34.54
CA LEU A 98 -19.31 -8.87 34.74
C LEU A 98 -19.79 -7.53 34.16
N LEU A 99 -18.99 -6.48 34.31
CA LEU A 99 -19.32 -5.14 33.79
C LEU A 99 -19.27 -5.05 32.27
N LYS A 100 -18.43 -5.85 31.60
CA LYS A 100 -18.37 -5.89 30.13
C LYS A 100 -19.58 -6.56 29.52
N ASP A 101 -20.13 -7.58 30.18
CA ASP A 101 -21.30 -8.31 29.70
C ASP A 101 -22.62 -7.53 29.87
N LEU A 102 -22.62 -6.49 30.69
CA LEU A 102 -23.78 -5.65 30.98
C LEU A 102 -23.96 -4.46 30.00
N GLY A 103 -23.06 -4.29 29.01
CA GLY A 103 -23.11 -3.23 28.00
C GLY A 103 -23.16 -3.78 26.58
#